data_AF-A0A1A9AAX8-F1
#
_entry.id   AF-A0A1A9AAX8-F1
#
_cell.length_a   1.000
_cell.length_b   1.000
_cell.length_c   1.000
_cell.angle_alpha   90.00
_cell.angle_beta   90.00
_cell.angle_gamma   90.00
#
_symmetry.space_group_name_H-M   'P 1'
#
loop_
_entity.id
_entity.type
_entity.pdbx_description
1 polymer ?
#
loop_
_entity_poly.entity_id
_entity_poly.type
_entity_poly.pdbx_seq_one_letter_code
_entity_poly.pdbx_strand_id
1 'polypeptide(L)'
;MSIEIFLKGSSKYKLYDNLNKPDESKNYCKYCISKKNIFSKYSENLNELCCLFARNLIELNTKIQGEDENKERCRYFNFWINNQLKKKISATIKDSTQRNYIRLQFLQVFFKIKSHSLHNDCSYEYDQNVDLDLWEKWKNLYDFINNYNHIKNLVIHDYNLCQKYPSYLSHIEEVYNNYKNECCNTVSRKCPFSSGFKD
;
A
#
# COMPACT_ATOMS: atom_id res chain seq x y z
N MET A 1 -5.11 -18.39 0.69
CA MET A 1 -5.69 -18.25 -0.67
C MET A 1 -5.17 -16.96 -1.28
N SER A 2 -4.77 -16.93 -2.56
CA SER A 2 -4.30 -15.67 -3.18
C SER A 2 -5.49 -14.80 -3.56
N ILE A 3 -5.67 -13.68 -2.86
CA ILE A 3 -6.74 -12.69 -3.10
C ILE A 3 -6.60 -12.04 -4.49
N GLU A 4 -5.37 -11.96 -4.99
CA GLU A 4 -5.03 -11.30 -6.27
C GLU A 4 -5.77 -11.93 -7.47
N ILE A 5 -6.25 -13.17 -7.38
CA ILE A 5 -6.98 -13.83 -8.48
C ILE A 5 -8.31 -13.14 -8.82
N PHE A 6 -9.00 -12.56 -7.83
CA PHE A 6 -10.27 -11.85 -8.02
C PHE A 6 -10.08 -10.41 -8.53
N LEU A 7 -8.84 -9.92 -8.54
CA LEU A 7 -8.49 -8.57 -8.97
C LEU A 7 -7.83 -8.55 -10.35
N LYS A 8 -7.52 -9.73 -10.89
CA LYS A 8 -6.83 -9.87 -12.18
C LYS A 8 -7.69 -9.30 -13.31
N GLY A 9 -7.12 -8.32 -14.00
CA GLY A 9 -7.77 -7.68 -15.14
C GLY A 9 -8.49 -6.38 -14.79
N SER A 10 -8.74 -6.11 -13.50
CA SER A 10 -9.38 -4.86 -13.06
C SER A 10 -8.56 -3.63 -13.41
N SER A 11 -9.22 -2.60 -13.93
CA SER A 11 -8.60 -1.30 -14.22
C SER A 11 -8.09 -0.60 -12.96
N LYS A 12 -8.86 -0.64 -11.87
CA LYS A 12 -8.49 -0.04 -10.59
C LYS A 12 -7.27 -0.73 -9.97
N TYR A 13 -7.25 -2.06 -9.93
CA TYR A 13 -6.10 -2.81 -9.42
C TYR A 13 -4.83 -2.61 -10.27
N LYS A 14 -4.95 -2.50 -11.61
CA LYS A 14 -3.82 -2.24 -12.52
C LYS A 14 -3.12 -0.90 -12.26
N LEU A 15 -3.71 0.04 -11.52
CA LEU A 15 -3.04 1.29 -11.16
C LEU A 15 -1.75 1.05 -10.36
N TYR A 16 -1.69 -0.05 -9.58
CA TYR A 16 -0.47 -0.43 -8.87
C TYR A 16 0.70 -0.76 -9.82
N ASP A 17 0.43 -1.22 -11.05
CA ASP A 17 1.49 -1.58 -12.00
C ASP A 17 2.34 -0.38 -12.39
N ASN A 18 1.73 0.81 -12.48
CA ASN A 18 2.45 2.05 -12.75
C ASN A 18 3.45 2.40 -11.65
N LEU A 19 3.13 2.08 -10.40
CA LEU A 19 4.01 2.29 -9.25
C LEU A 19 5.18 1.30 -9.23
N ASN A 20 5.00 0.11 -9.83
CA ASN A 20 6.01 -0.94 -9.92
C ASN A 20 7.00 -0.77 -11.07
N LYS A 21 6.71 0.10 -12.05
CA LYS A 21 7.63 0.34 -13.19
C LYS A 21 9.01 0.74 -12.68
N PRO A 22 10.12 0.23 -13.24
CA PRO A 22 11.47 0.59 -12.81
C PRO A 22 11.74 2.08 -13.01
N ASP A 23 12.63 2.66 -12.21
CA ASP A 23 13.14 4.03 -12.41
C ASP A 23 14.47 3.97 -13.16
N GLU A 24 14.42 4.10 -14.48
CA GLU A 24 15.60 4.08 -15.34
C GLU A 24 16.54 5.26 -15.07
N SER A 25 15.98 6.42 -14.70
CA SER A 25 16.76 7.63 -14.47
C SER A 25 17.55 7.60 -13.17
N LYS A 26 17.03 6.89 -12.15
CA LYS A 26 17.53 6.87 -10.77
C LYS A 26 17.69 8.26 -10.13
N ASN A 27 17.15 9.32 -10.75
CA ASN A 27 17.29 10.70 -10.30
C ASN A 27 16.66 10.93 -8.92
N TYR A 28 15.65 10.13 -8.58
CA TYR A 28 14.94 10.20 -7.31
C TYR A 28 15.68 9.50 -6.16
N CYS A 29 16.66 8.65 -6.46
CA CYS A 29 17.47 7.98 -5.44
C CYS A 29 18.25 8.95 -4.54
N LYS A 30 18.47 10.20 -4.97
CA LYS A 30 19.15 11.24 -4.17
C LYS A 30 18.47 11.51 -2.82
N TYR A 31 17.16 11.29 -2.72
CA TYR A 31 16.42 11.42 -1.46
C TYR A 31 16.73 10.28 -0.48
N CYS A 32 17.23 9.15 -0.96
CA CYS A 32 17.51 7.94 -0.20
C CYS A 32 18.97 7.79 0.24
N ILE A 33 19.90 8.64 -0.24
CA ILE A 33 21.35 8.49 -0.01
C ILE A 33 21.68 8.35 1.49
N SER A 34 21.08 9.18 2.35
CA SER A 34 21.33 9.16 3.80
C SER A 34 20.84 7.89 4.49
N LYS A 35 20.02 7.08 3.82
CA LYS A 35 19.45 5.84 4.33
C LYS A 35 20.07 4.59 3.72
N LYS A 36 20.97 4.75 2.74
CA LYS A 36 21.53 3.64 1.96
C LYS A 36 22.15 2.54 2.83
N ASN A 37 23.02 2.93 3.75
CA ASN A 37 23.72 2.00 4.65
C ASN A 37 22.74 1.26 5.58
N ILE A 38 21.69 1.94 6.05
CA ILE A 38 20.67 1.34 6.91
C ILE A 38 19.88 0.30 6.10
N PHE A 39 19.41 0.66 4.91
CA PHE A 39 18.65 -0.25 4.06
C PHE A 39 19.46 -1.49 3.66
N SER A 40 20.73 -1.31 3.27
CA SER A 40 21.64 -2.41 2.93
C SER A 40 21.85 -3.41 4.06
N LYS A 41 21.76 -2.98 5.34
CA LYS A 41 21.85 -3.89 6.50
C LYS A 41 20.67 -4.86 6.58
N TYR A 42 19.51 -4.47 6.08
CA TYR A 42 18.26 -5.21 6.25
C TYR A 42 17.83 -5.99 5.00
N SER A 43 18.01 -5.41 3.81
CA SER A 43 17.73 -6.07 2.54
C SER A 43 18.31 -5.25 1.38
N GLU A 44 18.96 -5.93 0.44
CA GLU A 44 19.54 -5.31 -0.77
C GLU A 44 18.49 -4.56 -1.60
N ASN A 45 17.24 -5.04 -1.57
CA ASN A 45 16.13 -4.53 -2.35
C ASN A 45 15.46 -3.28 -1.75
N LEU A 46 15.82 -2.87 -0.54
CA LEU A 46 15.23 -1.69 0.12
C LEU A 46 15.73 -0.37 -0.45
N ASN A 47 16.96 -0.33 -0.95
CA ASN A 47 17.50 0.86 -1.62
C ASN A 47 16.73 1.17 -2.90
N GLU A 48 16.51 0.16 -3.73
CA GLU A 48 15.71 0.29 -4.94
C GLU A 48 14.27 0.67 -4.62
N LEU A 49 13.66 0.04 -3.60
CA LEU A 49 12.32 0.42 -3.14
C LEU A 49 12.26 1.88 -2.70
N CYS A 50 13.29 2.38 -2.02
CA CYS A 50 13.34 3.78 -1.61
C CYS A 50 13.37 4.72 -2.82
N CYS A 51 14.13 4.39 -3.88
CA CYS A 51 14.12 5.18 -5.11
C CYS A 51 12.72 5.23 -5.75
N LEU A 52 12.05 4.07 -5.85
CA LEU A 52 10.68 3.98 -6.36
C LEU A 52 9.70 4.75 -5.48
N PHE A 53 9.85 4.68 -4.16
CA PHE A 53 9.07 5.45 -3.19
C PHE A 53 9.21 6.95 -3.45
N ALA A 54 10.43 7.46 -3.57
CA ALA A 54 10.69 8.86 -3.81
C ALA A 54 10.11 9.33 -5.14
N ARG A 55 10.35 8.57 -6.22
CA ARG A 55 9.77 8.86 -7.54
C ARG A 55 8.26 8.88 -7.49
N ASN A 56 7.64 7.82 -6.95
CA ASN A 56 6.20 7.67 -6.96
C ASN A 56 5.50 8.72 -6.12
N LEU A 57 6.12 9.19 -5.03
CA LEU A 57 5.60 10.29 -4.23
C LEU A 57 5.65 11.63 -4.99
N ILE A 58 6.77 11.92 -5.65
CA ILE A 58 6.97 13.17 -6.40
C ILE A 58 6.10 13.21 -7.67
N GLU A 59 6.03 12.09 -8.39
CA GLU A 59 5.29 11.95 -9.64
C GLU A 59 3.88 11.36 -9.45
N LEU A 60 3.32 11.40 -8.24
CA LEU A 60 2.11 10.62 -7.91
C LEU A 60 0.94 10.88 -8.86
N ASN A 61 0.72 12.14 -9.24
CA ASN A 61 -0.36 12.55 -10.15
C ASN A 61 -0.20 11.97 -11.57
N THR A 62 1.03 11.72 -12.02
CA THR A 62 1.29 11.13 -13.34
C THR A 62 1.33 9.60 -13.30
N LYS A 63 1.63 9.00 -12.13
CA LYS A 63 1.60 7.53 -11.97
C LYS A 63 0.19 6.99 -11.79
N ILE A 64 -0.70 7.74 -11.15
CA ILE A 64 -2.08 7.34 -10.88
C ILE A 64 -3.05 8.28 -11.60
N GLN A 65 -3.10 8.15 -12.93
CA GLN A 65 -3.96 8.96 -13.80
C GLN A 65 -5.42 8.51 -13.82
N GLY A 66 -5.74 7.30 -13.32
CA GLY A 66 -7.11 6.76 -13.28
C GLY A 66 -7.94 7.14 -12.04
N GLU A 67 -7.43 8.07 -11.22
CA GLU A 67 -8.11 8.66 -10.07
C GLU A 67 -7.97 10.19 -10.17
N ASP A 68 -9.08 10.92 -10.04
CA ASP A 68 -9.07 12.38 -10.10
C ASP A 68 -8.81 13.03 -8.74
N GLU A 69 -9.15 12.34 -7.65
CA GLU A 69 -8.94 12.81 -6.29
C GLU A 69 -7.50 12.52 -5.82
N ASN A 70 -6.74 13.57 -5.50
CA ASN A 70 -5.40 13.44 -4.91
C ASN A 70 -5.39 12.54 -3.66
N LYS A 71 -6.48 12.55 -2.87
CA LYS A 71 -6.65 11.68 -1.70
C LYS A 71 -6.64 10.19 -2.09
N GLU A 72 -7.33 9.81 -3.16
CA GLU A 72 -7.34 8.42 -3.64
C GLU A 72 -5.98 8.01 -4.18
N ARG A 73 -5.31 8.87 -4.96
CA ARG A 73 -3.92 8.61 -5.39
C ARG A 73 -3.00 8.36 -4.19
N CYS A 74 -3.17 9.12 -3.12
CA CYS A 74 -2.41 8.93 -1.88
C CYS A 74 -2.73 7.61 -1.17
N ARG A 75 -3.99 7.15 -1.20
CA ARG A 75 -4.38 5.83 -0.67
C ARG A 75 -3.69 4.71 -1.44
N TYR A 76 -3.73 4.74 -2.78
CA TYR A 76 -2.99 3.78 -3.62
C TYR A 76 -1.49 3.77 -3.30
N PHE A 77 -0.88 4.95 -3.16
CA PHE A 77 0.54 5.07 -2.81
C PHE A 77 0.86 4.40 -1.47
N ASN A 78 0.07 4.68 -0.42
CA ASN A 78 0.28 4.14 0.92
C ASN A 78 0.07 2.62 0.99
N PHE A 79 -0.96 2.10 0.31
CA PHE A 79 -1.16 0.66 0.21
C PHE A 79 -0.04 -0.02 -0.58
N TRP A 80 0.40 0.59 -1.67
CA TRP A 80 1.50 0.08 -2.47
C TRP A 80 2.79 -0.04 -1.66
N ILE A 81 3.23 1.04 -1.00
CA ILE A 81 4.51 1.02 -0.28
C ILE A 81 4.51 0.04 0.90
N ASN A 82 3.43 -0.03 1.68
CA ASN A 82 3.34 -0.98 2.80
C ASN A 82 3.31 -2.43 2.30
N ASN A 83 2.61 -2.71 1.20
CA ASN A 83 2.63 -4.03 0.55
C ASN A 83 4.04 -4.39 0.02
N GLN A 84 4.73 -3.44 -0.61
CA GLN A 84 6.11 -3.64 -1.10
C GLN A 84 7.10 -3.90 0.04
N LEU A 85 6.98 -3.15 1.14
CA LEU A 85 7.77 -3.37 2.35
C LEU A 85 7.54 -4.78 2.89
N LYS A 86 6.28 -5.19 3.06
CA LYS A 86 5.91 -6.54 3.50
C LYS A 86 6.56 -7.60 2.63
N LYS A 87 6.42 -7.50 1.30
CA LYS A 87 7.00 -8.46 0.34
C LYS A 87 8.53 -8.55 0.46
N LYS A 88 9.22 -7.43 0.67
CA LYS A 88 10.69 -7.38 0.70
C LYS A 88 11.31 -7.78 2.04
N ILE A 89 10.61 -7.63 3.16
CA ILE A 89 11.21 -7.83 4.49
C ILE A 89 10.55 -8.90 5.35
N SER A 90 9.32 -9.34 5.09
CA SER A 90 8.63 -10.28 5.98
C SER A 90 9.22 -11.70 5.98
N ALA A 91 9.94 -12.07 4.92
CA ALA A 91 10.65 -13.35 4.84
C ALA A 91 11.89 -13.35 5.76
N THR A 92 12.67 -12.26 5.75
CA THR A 92 13.98 -12.17 6.41
C THR A 92 13.92 -11.55 7.81
N ILE A 93 12.99 -10.62 8.04
CA ILE A 93 12.89 -9.83 9.26
C ILE A 93 11.60 -10.22 9.97
N LYS A 94 11.72 -11.00 11.05
CA LYS A 94 10.58 -11.39 11.89
C LYS A 94 10.33 -10.42 13.03
N ASP A 95 11.36 -9.72 13.49
CA ASP A 95 11.28 -8.76 14.58
C ASP A 95 10.47 -7.51 14.17
N SER A 96 9.41 -7.22 14.92
CA SER A 96 8.51 -6.09 14.66
C SER A 96 9.19 -4.75 14.88
N THR A 97 10.13 -4.66 15.82
CA THR A 97 10.90 -3.44 16.11
C THR A 97 11.77 -3.06 14.90
N GLN A 98 12.46 -4.03 14.30
CA GLN A 98 13.25 -3.83 13.08
C GLN A 98 12.36 -3.44 11.89
N ARG A 99 11.19 -4.07 11.71
CA ARG A 99 10.23 -3.68 10.66
C ARG A 99 9.79 -2.23 10.85
N ASN A 100 9.46 -1.82 12.07
CA ASN A 100 9.09 -0.43 12.38
C ASN A 100 10.25 0.53 12.16
N TYR A 101 11.47 0.15 12.52
CA TYR A 101 12.66 0.96 12.26
C TYR A 101 12.92 1.21 10.77
N ILE A 102 12.70 0.20 9.92
CA ILE A 102 12.78 0.35 8.46
C ILE A 102 11.72 1.32 7.96
N ARG A 103 10.46 1.16 8.39
CA ARG A 103 9.34 2.06 8.05
C ARG A 103 9.63 3.51 8.47
N LEU A 104 10.26 3.71 9.63
CA LEU A 104 10.72 5.02 10.09
C LEU A 104 11.75 5.65 9.14
N GLN A 105 12.61 4.86 8.49
CA GLN A 105 13.54 5.43 7.51
C GLN A 105 12.82 5.96 6.28
N PHE A 106 11.75 5.28 5.82
CA PHE A 106 10.89 5.79 4.74
C PHE A 106 10.16 7.06 5.15
N LEU A 107 9.70 7.16 6.41
CA LEU A 107 9.11 8.40 6.93
C LEU A 107 10.11 9.58 6.91
N GLN A 108 11.38 9.33 7.22
CA GLN A 108 12.41 10.36 7.14
C GLN A 108 12.71 10.78 5.69
N VAL A 109 12.66 9.85 4.74
CA VAL A 109 12.75 10.16 3.29
C VAL A 109 11.56 11.00 2.84
N PHE A 110 10.34 10.67 3.29
CA PHE A 110 9.15 11.48 3.06
C PHE A 110 9.35 12.92 3.54
N PHE A 111 9.77 13.12 4.79
CA PHE A 111 9.99 14.47 5.33
C PHE A 111 11.08 15.24 4.57
N LYS A 112 12.13 14.55 4.10
CA LYS A 112 13.15 15.16 3.24
C LYS A 112 12.56 15.61 1.90
N ILE A 113 11.69 14.82 1.26
CA ILE A 113 11.04 15.22 0.00
C ILE A 113 10.10 16.40 0.24
N LYS A 114 9.30 16.32 1.33
CA LYS A 114 8.38 17.38 1.75
C LYS A 114 9.09 18.71 2.00
N SER A 115 10.28 18.69 2.61
CA SER A 115 11.06 19.92 2.86
C SER A 115 11.53 20.62 1.58
N HIS A 116 11.51 19.94 0.43
CA HIS A 116 11.82 20.52 -0.87
C HIS A 116 10.56 20.96 -1.65
N SER A 117 9.37 20.84 -1.06
CA SER A 117 8.08 21.14 -1.70
C SER A 117 7.83 20.38 -3.01
N LEU A 118 8.33 19.15 -3.10
CA LEU A 118 8.24 18.30 -4.30
C LEU A 118 7.12 17.25 -4.24
N HIS A 119 6.27 17.27 -3.22
CA HIS A 119 5.14 16.36 -3.08
C HIS A 119 3.80 17.05 -3.37
N ASN A 120 2.83 16.28 -3.83
CA ASN A 120 1.42 16.66 -3.78
C ASN A 120 0.91 16.63 -2.31
N ASP A 121 -0.35 17.00 -2.06
CA ASP A 121 -1.01 16.93 -0.74
C ASP A 121 -1.19 15.48 -0.20
N CYS A 122 -0.25 14.58 -0.49
CA CYS A 122 -0.19 13.22 0.00
C CYS A 122 0.82 13.08 1.14
N SER A 123 0.40 12.46 2.24
CA SER A 123 1.30 12.08 3.32
C SER A 123 1.63 10.59 3.27
N TYR A 124 2.86 10.24 3.62
CA TYR A 124 3.20 8.86 3.93
C TYR A 124 2.65 8.51 5.32
N GLU A 125 1.74 7.55 5.36
CA GLU A 125 1.05 7.12 6.57
C GLU A 125 1.94 6.17 7.39
N TYR A 126 2.29 6.62 8.59
CA TYR A 126 3.09 5.85 9.53
C TYR A 126 2.50 5.93 10.94
N ASP A 127 2.20 4.78 11.51
CA ASP A 127 1.99 4.59 12.94
C ASP A 127 2.71 3.30 13.37
N GLN A 128 3.37 3.35 14.53
CA GLN A 128 4.12 2.22 15.07
C GLN A 128 3.23 1.07 15.56
N ASN A 129 1.97 1.37 15.89
CA ASN A 129 0.94 0.42 16.33
C ASN A 129 0.22 -0.24 15.15
N VAL A 130 0.51 0.19 13.93
CA VAL A 130 -0.02 -0.35 12.69
C VAL A 130 1.09 -1.08 11.96
N ASP A 131 1.09 -2.40 12.06
CA ASP A 131 2.08 -3.25 11.39
C ASP A 131 1.74 -3.51 9.91
N LEU A 132 2.64 -4.19 9.22
CA LEU A 132 2.50 -4.51 7.80
C LEU A 132 1.41 -5.57 7.54
N ASP A 133 1.05 -6.38 8.54
CA ASP A 133 0.00 -7.39 8.42
C ASP A 133 -1.37 -6.72 8.47
N LEU A 134 -1.55 -5.72 9.32
CA LEU A 134 -2.73 -4.89 9.38
C LEU A 134 -2.89 -4.01 8.12
N TRP A 135 -1.81 -3.43 7.59
CA TRP A 135 -1.82 -2.74 6.30
C TRP A 135 -2.28 -3.63 5.14
N GLU A 136 -1.88 -4.91 5.11
CA GLU A 136 -2.35 -5.86 4.11
C GLU A 136 -3.84 -6.14 4.25
N LYS A 137 -4.34 -6.33 5.48
CA LYS A 137 -5.78 -6.50 5.73
C LYS A 137 -6.58 -5.32 5.19
N TRP A 138 -6.19 -4.09 5.53
CA TRP A 138 -6.85 -2.89 5.02
C TRP A 138 -6.77 -2.75 3.51
N LYS A 139 -5.62 -3.11 2.91
CA LYS A 139 -5.49 -3.14 1.45
C LYS A 139 -6.48 -4.13 0.84
N ASN A 140 -6.65 -5.31 1.42
CA ASN A 140 -7.60 -6.31 0.93
C ASN A 140 -9.04 -5.78 0.95
N LEU A 141 -9.42 -5.08 2.02
CA LEU A 141 -10.73 -4.44 2.13
C LEU A 141 -10.91 -3.32 1.11
N TYR A 142 -9.92 -2.41 1.01
CA TYR A 142 -9.94 -1.31 0.04
C TYR A 142 -10.02 -1.81 -1.40
N ASP A 143 -9.23 -2.83 -1.75
CA ASP A 143 -9.23 -3.42 -3.07
C ASP A 143 -10.57 -4.12 -3.35
N PHE A 144 -11.17 -4.82 -2.38
CA PHE A 144 -12.50 -5.40 -2.56
C PHE A 144 -13.54 -4.33 -2.88
N ILE A 145 -13.60 -3.25 -2.08
CA ILE A 145 -14.57 -2.14 -2.25
C ILE A 145 -14.41 -1.51 -3.65
N ASN A 146 -13.18 -1.10 -4.00
CA ASN A 146 -12.94 -0.41 -5.27
C ASN A 146 -13.07 -1.29 -6.51
N ASN A 147 -13.07 -2.62 -6.35
CA ASN A 147 -13.15 -3.57 -7.45
C ASN A 147 -14.43 -4.41 -7.40
N TYR A 148 -15.42 -4.06 -6.56
CA TYR A 148 -16.62 -4.87 -6.33
C TYR A 148 -17.34 -5.27 -7.62
N ASN A 149 -17.60 -4.31 -8.52
CA ASN A 149 -18.30 -4.60 -9.78
C ASN A 149 -17.50 -5.55 -10.70
N HIS A 150 -16.18 -5.41 -10.72
CA HIS A 150 -15.31 -6.31 -11.48
C HIS A 150 -15.35 -7.72 -10.88
N ILE A 151 -15.19 -7.84 -9.56
CA ILE A 151 -15.24 -9.12 -8.82
C ILE A 151 -16.59 -9.79 -9.04
N LYS A 152 -17.70 -9.06 -8.86
CA LYS A 152 -19.06 -9.55 -9.09
C LYS A 152 -19.21 -10.12 -10.51
N ASN A 153 -18.75 -9.38 -11.52
CA ASN A 153 -18.82 -9.83 -12.90
C ASN A 153 -17.97 -11.10 -13.14
N LEU A 154 -16.74 -11.14 -12.61
CA LEU A 154 -15.88 -12.33 -12.72
C LEU A 154 -16.52 -13.57 -12.09
N VAL A 155 -17.07 -13.42 -10.88
CA VAL A 155 -17.68 -14.52 -10.13
C VAL A 155 -18.92 -15.09 -10.81
N ILE A 156 -19.72 -14.25 -11.48
CA ILE A 156 -20.92 -14.70 -12.23
C ILE A 156 -20.53 -15.56 -13.45
N HIS A 157 -19.40 -15.25 -14.09
CA HIS A 157 -19.05 -15.85 -15.39
C HIS A 157 -17.97 -16.94 -15.31
N ASP A 158 -17.21 -17.04 -14.22
CA ASP A 158 -16.19 -18.06 -14.01
C ASP A 158 -16.59 -19.00 -12.86
N TYR A 159 -16.98 -20.22 -13.21
CA TYR A 159 -17.40 -21.25 -12.26
C TYR A 159 -16.31 -21.57 -11.21
N ASN A 160 -15.03 -21.59 -11.59
CA ASN A 160 -13.94 -21.90 -10.67
C ASN A 160 -13.71 -20.76 -9.68
N LEU A 161 -13.88 -19.50 -10.12
CA LEU A 161 -13.85 -18.35 -9.22
C LEU A 161 -15.08 -18.31 -8.32
N CYS A 162 -16.26 -18.66 -8.85
CA CYS A 162 -17.50 -18.78 -8.07
C CYS A 162 -17.35 -19.75 -6.90
N GLN A 163 -16.77 -20.93 -7.12
CA GLN A 163 -16.50 -21.90 -6.05
C GLN A 163 -15.59 -21.35 -4.94
N LYS A 164 -14.65 -20.46 -5.29
CA LYS A 164 -13.70 -19.86 -4.33
C LYS A 164 -14.24 -18.60 -3.65
N TYR A 165 -15.26 -17.98 -4.25
CA TYR A 165 -15.79 -16.69 -3.82
C TYR A 165 -16.31 -16.70 -2.37
N PRO A 166 -17.02 -17.73 -1.87
CA PRO A 166 -17.47 -17.74 -0.47
C PRO A 166 -16.31 -17.60 0.53
N SER A 167 -15.21 -18.33 0.32
CA SER A 167 -14.04 -18.23 1.20
C SER A 167 -13.34 -16.87 1.08
N TYR A 168 -13.30 -16.29 -0.11
CA TYR A 168 -12.79 -14.93 -0.30
C TYR A 168 -13.67 -13.89 0.41
N LEU A 169 -14.98 -13.98 0.27
CA LEU A 169 -15.94 -13.09 0.92
C LEU A 169 -15.86 -13.19 2.44
N SER A 170 -15.83 -14.41 3.01
CA SER A 170 -15.68 -14.59 4.46
C SER A 170 -14.41 -13.95 5.01
N HIS A 171 -13.29 -14.02 4.27
CA HIS A 171 -12.06 -13.30 4.65
C HIS A 171 -12.24 -11.78 4.64
N ILE A 172 -12.90 -11.22 3.63
CA ILE A 172 -13.18 -9.78 3.56
C ILE A 172 -14.14 -9.34 4.68
N GLU A 173 -15.17 -10.15 4.98
CA GLU A 173 -16.11 -9.89 6.08
C GLU A 173 -15.41 -9.89 7.43
N GLU A 174 -14.49 -10.82 7.68
CA GLU A 174 -13.67 -10.83 8.90
C GLU A 174 -12.84 -9.55 9.01
N VAL A 175 -12.18 -9.15 7.92
CA VAL A 175 -11.39 -7.91 7.86
C VAL A 175 -12.27 -6.69 8.10
N TYR A 176 -13.45 -6.61 7.49
CA TYR A 176 -14.39 -5.52 7.66
C TYR A 176 -14.92 -5.44 9.10
N ASN A 177 -15.27 -6.57 9.72
CA ASN A 177 -15.73 -6.60 11.10
C ASN A 177 -14.65 -6.11 12.06
N ASN A 178 -13.40 -6.53 11.85
CA ASN A 178 -12.25 -6.03 12.62
C ASN A 178 -12.07 -4.52 12.43
N TYR A 179 -12.10 -4.03 11.18
CA TYR A 179 -12.02 -2.61 10.88
C TYR A 179 -13.17 -1.82 11.55
N LYS A 180 -14.41 -2.29 11.44
CA LYS A 180 -15.59 -1.65 12.04
C LYS A 180 -15.44 -1.55 13.57
N ASN A 181 -15.01 -2.63 14.21
CA ASN A 181 -14.81 -2.64 15.66
C ASN A 181 -13.70 -1.69 16.10
N GLU A 182 -12.58 -1.65 15.38
CA GLU A 182 -11.44 -0.79 15.72
C GLU A 182 -11.68 0.69 15.35
N CYS A 183 -12.40 0.98 14.26
CA CYS A 183 -12.42 2.30 13.64
C CYS A 183 -13.76 3.04 13.66
N CYS A 184 -14.89 2.35 13.79
CA CYS A 184 -16.20 3.02 13.80
C CYS A 184 -16.68 3.33 15.23
N ASN A 185 -16.22 2.58 16.23
CA ASN A 185 -16.72 2.70 17.60
C ASN A 185 -15.87 3.64 18.48
N THR A 186 -14.61 3.89 18.12
CA THR A 186 -13.68 4.73 18.89
C THR A 186 -12.67 5.42 17.99
N VAL A 187 -12.09 6.54 18.44
CA VAL A 187 -10.94 7.17 17.77
C VAL A 187 -9.70 6.28 18.02
N SER A 188 -9.43 5.37 17.10
CA SER A 188 -8.26 4.49 17.15
C SER A 188 -7.13 5.00 16.27
N ARG A 189 -5.90 4.97 16.78
CA ARG A 189 -4.68 5.23 15.99
C ARG A 189 -4.39 4.13 14.98
N LYS A 190 -5.10 3.00 15.08
CA LYS A 190 -5.04 1.92 14.12
C LYS A 190 -5.99 2.13 12.94
N CYS A 191 -6.44 3.34 12.63
CA CYS A 191 -7.34 3.51 11.49
C CYS A 191 -6.60 4.12 10.30
N PRO A 192 -6.63 3.48 9.11
CA PRO A 192 -6.02 4.05 7.93
C PRO A 192 -6.82 5.26 7.45
N PHE A 193 -6.13 6.37 7.25
CA PHE A 193 -6.68 7.62 6.72
C PHE A 193 -7.76 8.26 7.62
N SER A 194 -7.71 9.58 7.79
CA SER A 194 -8.63 10.33 8.67
C SER A 194 -10.11 10.32 8.25
N SER A 195 -10.42 9.85 7.03
CA SER A 195 -11.77 9.80 6.46
C SER A 195 -12.32 8.38 6.30
N GLY A 196 -11.56 7.35 6.71
CA GLY A 196 -11.94 5.95 6.55
C GLY A 196 -12.13 5.52 5.08
N PHE A 197 -12.64 4.31 4.89
CA PHE A 197 -13.09 3.84 3.58
C PHE A 197 -14.44 4.47 3.21
N LYS A 198 -14.62 4.79 1.92
CA LYS A 198 -15.93 5.27 1.42
C LYS A 198 -16.88 4.06 1.46
N ASP A 199 -18.04 4.24 2.12
CA ASP A 199 -19.15 3.29 2.11
C ASP A 199 -19.80 3.19 0.72
#